data_AF-A0A7X9GQK7-F1
#
_entry.id   AF-A0A7X9GQK7-F1
#
_cell.length_a   1.000
_cell.length_b   1.000
_cell.length_c   1.000
_cell.angle_alpha   90.00
_cell.angle_beta   90.00
_cell.angle_gamma   90.00
#
_symmetry.space_group_name_H-M   'P 1'
#
loop_
_entity.id
_entity.type
_entity.pdbx_description
1 polymer ?
#
loop_
_entity_poly.entity_id
_entity_poly.type
_entity_poly.pdbx_seq_one_letter_code
_entity_poly.pdbx_strand_id
1 'polypeptide(L)'
;MIKFKKTWLMPVSSIIRVLTLILFVVTVEHLTFIPTALLAGGILIGSLYADALTSLIGIKATVKNVPKAFEEKERLAFQKENSNKTVKSGTLTLSNIWRFYWPLIITSFFHSLNSPIINASLGQTADPDITISTFSVAWGLCHLMVSSLTEFYQVPIGFMKEEDPMSEAAVKRFAIFLGVLFTALFIIVGFTQIGMHILTVLIGVEERIAYIANDMIKIAAILPVLTVLIQYQTGVMMKTQITKPLSKGKAVNLIILTLVLLISLLLKVENMAIAGIVATVCSYLAELVYLYFSCRIVRSN
;
A
#
# COMPACT_ATOMS: atom_id res chain seq x y z
N MET A 1 -3.35 -2.56 -20.81
CA MET A 1 -3.90 -3.91 -21.06
C MET A 1 -5.39 -4.07 -20.76
N ILE A 2 -5.93 -3.54 -19.65
CA ILE A 2 -7.37 -3.64 -19.31
C ILE A 2 -8.25 -3.00 -20.40
N LYS A 3 -7.82 -1.86 -20.95
CA LYS A 3 -8.52 -1.18 -22.05
C LYS A 3 -8.49 -1.95 -23.39
N PHE A 4 -7.73 -3.03 -23.54
CA PHE A 4 -7.66 -3.81 -24.79
C PHE A 4 -8.19 -5.25 -24.66
N LYS A 5 -8.86 -5.60 -23.54
CA LYS A 5 -9.34 -6.97 -23.24
C LYS A 5 -8.26 -8.08 -23.31
N LYS A 6 -6.97 -7.72 -23.31
CA LYS A 6 -5.82 -8.65 -23.32
C LYS A 6 -5.25 -8.76 -21.90
N THR A 7 -6.04 -9.31 -20.99
CA THR A 7 -5.69 -9.49 -19.57
C THR A 7 -4.62 -10.57 -19.36
N TRP A 8 -4.52 -11.56 -20.25
CA TRP A 8 -3.47 -12.59 -20.24
C TRP A 8 -2.04 -12.03 -20.35
N LEU A 9 -1.87 -10.83 -20.88
CA LEU A 9 -0.56 -10.21 -21.01
C LEU A 9 0.03 -9.78 -19.64
N MET A 10 -0.82 -9.56 -18.62
CA MET A 10 -0.37 -9.15 -17.27
C MET A 10 0.40 -10.23 -16.51
N PRO A 11 -0.10 -11.48 -16.41
CA PRO A 11 0.65 -12.54 -15.75
C PRO A 11 1.96 -12.86 -16.48
N VAL A 12 1.98 -12.82 -17.82
CA VAL A 12 3.22 -13.05 -18.61
C VAL A 12 4.29 -11.99 -18.29
N SER A 13 3.91 -10.72 -18.27
CA SER A 13 4.80 -9.62 -17.89
C SER A 13 5.32 -9.79 -16.45
N SER A 14 4.43 -10.15 -15.53
CA SER A 14 4.77 -10.37 -14.12
C SER A 14 5.73 -11.55 -13.92
N ILE A 15 5.54 -12.65 -14.66
CA ILE A 15 6.44 -13.82 -14.63
C ILE A 15 7.83 -13.44 -15.15
N ILE A 16 7.90 -12.73 -16.28
CA ILE A 16 9.17 -12.27 -16.86
C ILE A 16 9.91 -11.33 -15.92
N ARG A 17 9.18 -10.43 -15.23
CA ARG A 17 9.76 -9.56 -14.20
C ARG A 17 10.36 -10.35 -13.05
N VAL A 18 9.64 -11.35 -12.54
CA VAL A 18 10.12 -12.20 -11.44
C VAL A 18 11.37 -12.99 -11.87
N LEU A 19 11.37 -13.56 -13.08
CA LEU A 19 12.54 -14.28 -13.61
C LEU A 19 13.76 -13.37 -13.78
N THR A 20 13.55 -12.15 -14.27
CA THR A 20 14.61 -11.15 -14.44
C THR A 20 15.17 -10.72 -13.08
N LEU A 21 14.29 -10.57 -12.08
CA LEU A 21 14.69 -10.25 -10.71
C LEU A 21 15.53 -11.37 -10.09
N ILE A 22 15.12 -12.63 -10.24
CA ILE A 22 15.89 -13.80 -9.76
C ILE A 22 17.26 -13.85 -10.43
N LEU A 23 17.34 -13.67 -11.75
CA LEU A 23 18.60 -13.66 -12.50
C LEU A 23 19.55 -12.57 -11.99
N PHE A 24 19.03 -11.36 -11.75
CA PHE A 24 19.81 -10.25 -11.23
C PHE A 24 20.33 -10.52 -9.80
N VAL A 25 19.50 -11.10 -8.93
CA VAL A 25 19.90 -11.46 -7.56
C VAL A 25 21.04 -12.49 -7.58
N VAL A 26 20.93 -13.53 -8.41
CA VAL A 26 22.00 -14.54 -8.57
C VAL A 26 23.30 -13.93 -9.12
N THR A 27 23.19 -12.98 -10.05
CA THR A 27 24.37 -12.32 -10.65
C THR A 27 25.09 -11.41 -9.64
N VAL A 28 24.35 -10.84 -8.67
CA VAL A 28 24.91 -9.96 -7.64
C VAL A 28 25.82 -10.70 -6.67
N GLU A 29 25.58 -11.98 -6.40
CA GLU A 29 26.50 -12.80 -5.57
C GLU A 29 27.93 -12.87 -6.15
N HIS A 30 28.09 -12.64 -7.46
CA HIS A 30 29.38 -12.60 -8.13
C HIS A 30 29.99 -11.20 -8.29
N LEU A 31 29.26 -10.12 -7.97
CA LEU A 31 29.75 -8.74 -8.06
C LEU A 31 29.93 -8.13 -6.66
N THR A 32 31.03 -8.49 -5.99
CA THR A 32 31.39 -7.94 -4.67
C THR A 32 32.01 -6.53 -4.73
N PHE A 33 32.25 -5.99 -5.93
CA PHE A 33 32.96 -4.71 -6.13
C PHE A 33 32.06 -3.46 -6.01
N ILE A 34 30.74 -3.61 -6.07
CA ILE A 34 29.80 -2.48 -6.11
C ILE A 34 29.02 -2.40 -4.78
N PRO A 35 28.80 -1.20 -4.20
CA PRO A 35 27.97 -1.04 -3.01
C PRO A 35 26.59 -1.68 -3.18
N THR A 36 26.17 -2.47 -2.19
CA THR A 36 24.93 -3.26 -2.21
C THR A 36 23.68 -2.41 -2.43
N ALA A 37 23.65 -1.18 -1.92
CA ALA A 37 22.55 -0.24 -2.14
C ALA A 37 22.40 0.19 -3.61
N LEU A 38 23.51 0.39 -4.33
CA LEU A 38 23.50 0.77 -5.74
C LEU A 38 23.08 -0.41 -6.62
N LEU A 39 23.55 -1.62 -6.27
CA LEU A 39 23.10 -2.86 -6.92
C LEU A 39 21.59 -3.05 -6.73
N ALA A 40 21.08 -2.95 -5.50
CA ALA A 40 19.64 -3.09 -5.23
C ALA A 40 18.78 -2.10 -6.04
N GLY A 41 19.20 -0.83 -6.13
CA GLY A 41 18.54 0.17 -6.97
C GLY A 41 18.58 -0.18 -8.46
N GLY A 42 19.74 -0.63 -8.95
CA GLY A 42 19.92 -1.08 -10.34
C GLY A 42 19.04 -2.28 -10.71
N ILE A 43 18.91 -3.27 -9.82
CA ILE A 43 18.04 -4.43 -10.00
C ILE A 43 16.57 -4.00 -10.13
N LEU A 44 16.10 -3.13 -9.24
CA LEU A 44 14.72 -2.67 -9.25
C LEU A 44 14.41 -1.91 -10.53
N ILE A 45 15.26 -0.95 -10.90
CA ILE A 45 15.10 -0.17 -12.13
C ILE A 45 15.16 -1.09 -13.35
N GLY A 46 16.17 -1.96 -13.45
CA GLY A 46 16.34 -2.91 -14.56
C GLY A 46 15.14 -3.84 -14.72
N SER A 47 14.61 -4.38 -13.61
CA SER A 47 13.41 -5.23 -13.64
C SER A 47 12.15 -4.48 -14.07
N LEU A 48 11.99 -3.22 -13.66
CA LEU A 48 10.88 -2.37 -14.09
C LEU A 48 10.96 -2.05 -15.58
N TYR A 49 12.17 -1.79 -16.08
CA TYR A 49 12.41 -1.58 -17.50
C TYR A 49 12.08 -2.85 -18.32
N ALA A 50 12.49 -4.02 -17.85
CA ALA A 50 12.16 -5.29 -18.50
C ALA A 50 10.64 -5.55 -18.55
N ASP A 51 9.93 -5.26 -17.45
CA ASP A 51 8.47 -5.37 -17.35
C ASP A 51 7.77 -4.38 -18.33
N ALA A 52 8.21 -3.12 -18.35
CA ALA A 52 7.69 -2.10 -19.26
C ALA A 52 7.94 -2.46 -20.74
N LEU A 53 9.13 -2.96 -21.07
CA LEU A 53 9.51 -3.36 -22.43
C LEU A 53 8.68 -4.54 -22.91
N THR A 54 8.52 -5.56 -22.07
CA THR A 54 7.72 -6.77 -22.35
C THR A 54 6.26 -6.40 -22.59
N SER A 55 5.72 -5.50 -21.77
CA SER A 55 4.37 -4.98 -21.92
C SER A 55 4.21 -4.17 -23.22
N LEU A 56 5.17 -3.31 -23.56
CA LEU A 56 5.15 -2.52 -24.80
C LEU A 56 5.26 -3.39 -26.06
N ILE A 57 6.18 -4.35 -26.07
CA ILE A 57 6.33 -5.31 -27.17
C ILE A 57 5.08 -6.16 -27.30
N GLY A 58 4.55 -6.68 -26.19
CA GLY A 58 3.34 -7.48 -26.18
C GLY A 58 2.10 -6.72 -26.66
N ILE A 59 1.99 -5.43 -26.33
CA ILE A 59 0.93 -4.53 -26.84
C ILE A 59 1.13 -4.25 -28.33
N LYS A 60 2.35 -3.92 -28.79
CA LYS A 60 2.65 -3.58 -30.19
C LYS A 60 2.50 -4.79 -31.13
N ALA A 61 2.87 -5.99 -30.66
CA ALA A 61 2.69 -7.25 -31.39
C ALA A 61 1.20 -7.68 -31.44
N THR A 62 0.43 -7.34 -30.41
CA THR A 62 -0.99 -7.67 -30.31
C THR A 62 -1.91 -6.68 -31.02
N VAL A 63 -1.59 -5.39 -30.95
CA VAL A 63 -2.39 -4.29 -31.48
C VAL A 63 -1.56 -3.64 -32.59
N LYS A 64 -1.68 -4.16 -33.81
CA LYS A 64 -0.89 -3.75 -34.99
C LYS A 64 -0.92 -2.23 -35.26
N ASN A 65 -1.96 -1.50 -34.83
CA ASN A 65 -2.03 -0.04 -34.88
C ASN A 65 -2.61 0.53 -33.57
N VAL A 66 -1.75 0.70 -32.57
CA VAL A 66 -2.09 1.33 -31.28
C VAL A 66 -2.80 2.69 -31.45
N PRO A 67 -2.37 3.61 -32.35
CA PRO A 67 -3.02 4.92 -32.50
C PRO A 67 -4.47 4.81 -32.98
N LYS A 68 -4.76 3.98 -33.99
CA LYS A 68 -6.11 3.80 -34.54
C LYS A 68 -7.07 3.12 -33.57
N ALA A 69 -6.56 2.16 -32.77
CA ALA A 69 -7.36 1.50 -31.75
C ALA A 69 -7.67 2.42 -30.56
N PHE A 70 -6.83 3.43 -30.30
CA PHE A 70 -7.15 4.51 -29.37
C PHE A 70 -8.21 5.45 -29.96
N GLU A 71 -8.04 5.91 -31.21
CA GLU A 71 -9.02 6.79 -31.89
C GLU A 71 -10.42 6.16 -32.02
N GLU A 72 -10.51 4.88 -32.36
CA GLU A 72 -11.79 4.18 -32.53
C GLU A 72 -12.52 4.02 -31.18
N LYS A 73 -11.77 3.75 -30.11
CA LYS A 73 -12.33 3.57 -28.77
C LYS A 73 -12.67 4.89 -28.09
N GLU A 74 -11.89 5.92 -28.39
CA GLU A 74 -12.17 7.30 -28.02
C GLU A 74 -13.42 7.81 -28.75
N ARG A 75 -13.55 7.58 -30.06
CA ARG A 75 -14.79 7.86 -30.82
C ARG A 75 -16.01 7.15 -30.24
N LEU A 76 -15.91 5.87 -29.89
CA LEU A 76 -17.01 5.12 -29.26
C LEU A 76 -17.38 5.63 -27.86
N ALA A 77 -16.40 6.09 -27.07
CA ALA A 77 -16.64 6.72 -25.77
C ALA A 77 -17.29 8.11 -25.93
N PHE A 78 -16.75 8.94 -26.83
CA PHE A 78 -17.31 10.26 -27.17
C PHE A 78 -18.72 10.18 -27.76
N GLN A 79 -19.02 9.15 -28.57
CA GLN A 79 -20.36 8.96 -29.16
C GLN A 79 -21.39 8.52 -28.11
N LYS A 80 -20.96 7.78 -27.08
CA LYS A 80 -21.80 7.39 -25.95
C LYS A 80 -22.05 8.55 -24.97
N GLU A 81 -21.09 9.47 -24.86
CA GLU A 81 -21.16 10.66 -24.00
C GLU A 81 -21.91 11.83 -24.66
N ASN A 82 -21.74 12.04 -25.97
CA ASN A 82 -22.47 13.05 -26.75
C ASN A 82 -23.97 12.74 -26.93
N SER A 83 -24.39 11.49 -26.73
CA SER A 83 -25.83 11.18 -26.69
C SER A 83 -26.52 11.73 -25.44
N ASN A 84 -25.77 12.20 -24.43
CA ASN A 84 -26.33 12.68 -23.16
C ASN A 84 -25.88 14.08 -22.70
N LYS A 85 -24.81 14.69 -23.23
CA LYS A 85 -24.49 16.11 -22.95
C LYS A 85 -23.77 16.78 -24.12
N THR A 86 -24.22 17.98 -24.48
CA THR A 86 -23.53 18.92 -25.37
C THR A 86 -22.27 19.45 -24.69
N VAL A 87 -21.13 18.76 -24.86
CA VAL A 87 -19.85 19.22 -24.34
C VAL A 87 -19.18 20.13 -25.36
N LYS A 88 -19.00 21.41 -25.00
CA LYS A 88 -18.12 22.34 -25.71
C LYS A 88 -16.70 21.77 -25.75
N SER A 89 -16.17 21.63 -26.96
CA SER A 89 -14.76 21.38 -27.25
C SER A 89 -13.88 22.46 -26.61
N GLY A 90 -13.34 22.19 -25.43
CA GLY A 90 -12.25 22.95 -24.83
C GLY A 90 -10.95 22.21 -25.13
N THR A 91 -10.01 22.88 -25.77
CA THR A 91 -8.66 22.35 -26.05
C THR A 91 -8.01 21.88 -24.74
N LEU A 92 -7.64 20.59 -24.68
CA LEU A 92 -6.88 20.00 -23.57
C LEU A 92 -5.52 20.69 -23.47
N THR A 93 -5.47 21.77 -22.69
CA THR A 93 -4.25 22.54 -22.47
C THR A 93 -3.42 21.82 -21.41
N LEU A 94 -2.10 21.77 -21.58
CA LEU A 94 -1.15 21.18 -20.60
C LEU A 94 -1.39 21.70 -19.17
N SER A 95 -1.80 22.96 -19.04
CA SER A 95 -2.20 23.59 -17.76
C SER A 95 -3.38 22.89 -17.06
N ASN A 96 -4.40 22.43 -17.81
CA ASN A 96 -5.55 21.73 -17.25
C ASN A 96 -5.19 20.31 -16.81
N ILE A 97 -4.27 19.65 -17.55
CA ILE A 97 -3.71 18.35 -17.15
C ILE A 97 -2.92 18.52 -15.86
N TRP A 98 -2.06 19.54 -15.79
CA TRP A 98 -1.22 19.79 -14.62
C TRP A 98 -2.05 20.12 -13.37
N ARG A 99 -3.07 20.97 -13.49
CA ARG A 99 -3.98 21.33 -12.38
C ARG A 99 -4.77 20.13 -11.84
N PHE A 100 -5.07 19.15 -12.70
CA PHE A 100 -5.74 17.90 -12.31
C PHE A 100 -4.77 16.86 -11.71
N TYR A 101 -3.56 16.75 -12.26
CA TYR A 101 -2.56 15.77 -11.80
C TYR A 101 -1.85 16.19 -10.50
N TRP A 102 -1.68 17.49 -10.27
CA TRP A 102 -0.94 17.99 -9.11
C TRP A 102 -1.49 17.51 -7.75
N PRO A 103 -2.81 17.57 -7.47
CA PRO A 103 -3.36 17.04 -6.23
C PRO A 103 -3.14 15.53 -6.09
N LEU A 104 -3.23 14.78 -7.19
CA LEU A 104 -3.01 13.33 -7.23
C LEU A 104 -1.56 12.97 -6.91
N ILE A 105 -0.59 13.67 -7.50
CA ILE A 105 0.84 13.49 -7.24
C ILE A 105 1.14 13.78 -5.78
N ILE A 106 0.63 14.89 -5.25
CA ILE A 106 0.80 15.27 -3.85
C ILE A 106 0.24 14.19 -2.90
N THR A 107 -0.95 13.66 -3.18
CA THR A 107 -1.54 12.61 -2.34
C THR A 107 -0.75 11.30 -2.38
N SER A 108 -0.24 10.90 -3.54
CA SER A 108 0.61 9.71 -3.66
C SER A 108 1.97 9.93 -2.98
N PHE A 109 2.53 11.14 -3.11
CA PHE A 109 3.77 11.52 -2.45
C PHE A 109 3.64 11.44 -0.93
N PHE A 110 2.57 11.99 -0.35
CA PHE A 110 2.31 11.90 1.09
C PHE A 110 2.21 10.46 1.59
N HIS A 111 1.61 9.55 0.83
CA HIS A 111 1.53 8.14 1.21
C HIS A 111 2.92 7.48 1.25
N SER A 112 3.80 7.82 0.31
CA SER A 112 5.16 7.30 0.25
C SER A 112 6.10 7.84 1.34
N LEU A 113 5.71 8.89 2.07
CA LEU A 113 6.55 9.51 3.11
C LEU A 113 6.55 8.76 4.45
N ASN A 114 5.60 7.85 4.71
CA ASN A 114 5.55 7.10 5.97
C ASN A 114 6.87 6.36 6.23
N SER A 115 7.37 5.57 5.27
CA SER A 115 8.58 4.76 5.45
C SER A 115 9.84 5.62 5.63
N PRO A 116 10.10 6.66 4.80
CA PRO A 116 11.21 7.60 5.03
C PRO A 116 11.17 8.29 6.40
N ILE A 117 10.00 8.74 6.86
CA ILE A 117 9.87 9.44 8.15
C ILE A 117 10.17 8.50 9.31
N ILE A 118 9.66 7.27 9.26
CA ILE A 118 9.98 6.25 10.26
C ILE A 118 11.49 6.00 10.27
N ASN A 119 12.08 5.65 9.12
CA ASN A 119 13.51 5.33 9.02
C ASN A 119 14.41 6.50 9.44
N ALA A 120 14.06 7.74 9.08
CA ALA A 120 14.80 8.93 9.51
C ALA A 120 14.71 9.15 11.03
N SER A 121 13.59 8.79 11.65
CA SER A 121 13.43 8.88 13.11
C SER A 121 14.21 7.78 13.82
N LEU A 122 14.19 6.56 13.30
CA LEU A 122 14.95 5.44 13.85
C LEU A 122 16.47 5.65 13.72
N GLY A 123 16.92 6.31 12.65
CA GLY A 123 18.33 6.63 12.40
C GLY A 123 18.93 7.66 13.35
N GLN A 124 18.12 8.37 14.14
CA GLN A 124 18.57 9.37 15.12
C GLN A 124 18.82 8.77 16.53
N THR A 125 18.95 7.44 16.62
CA THR A 125 19.19 6.71 17.87
C THR A 125 20.68 6.51 18.16
N ALA A 126 20.99 6.07 19.39
CA ALA A 126 22.35 5.69 19.77
C ALA A 126 22.86 4.45 19.00
N ASP A 127 21.97 3.49 18.72
CA ASP A 127 22.25 2.28 17.93
C ASP A 127 21.33 2.20 16.69
N PRO A 128 21.59 2.98 15.62
CA PRO A 128 20.75 3.00 14.42
C PRO A 128 20.63 1.63 13.74
N ASP A 129 21.73 0.89 13.64
CA ASP A 129 21.77 -0.39 12.92
C ASP A 129 20.84 -1.42 13.57
N ILE A 130 20.87 -1.52 14.89
CA ILE A 130 20.04 -2.45 15.65
C ILE A 130 18.57 -2.00 15.57
N THR A 131 18.31 -0.71 15.74
CA THR A 131 16.95 -0.16 15.74
C THR A 131 16.27 -0.32 14.37
N ILE A 132 16.95 0.05 13.29
CA ILE A 132 16.42 -0.04 11.92
C ILE A 132 16.25 -1.49 11.50
N SER A 133 17.20 -2.38 11.83
CA SER A 133 17.10 -3.80 11.51
C SER A 133 15.94 -4.46 12.25
N THR A 134 15.79 -4.17 13.55
CA THR A 134 14.67 -4.65 14.37
C THR A 134 13.34 -4.22 13.78
N PHE A 135 13.21 -2.92 13.46
CA PHE A 135 11.97 -2.42 12.89
C PHE A 135 11.67 -3.05 11.53
N SER A 136 12.67 -3.15 10.65
CA SER A 136 12.50 -3.68 9.29
C SER A 136 12.05 -5.14 9.30
N VAL A 137 12.63 -5.96 10.17
CA VAL A 137 12.28 -7.38 10.31
C VAL A 137 10.88 -7.55 10.87
N ALA A 138 10.57 -6.87 11.97
CA ALA A 138 9.24 -6.93 12.58
C ALA A 138 8.16 -6.41 11.63
N TRP A 139 8.38 -5.24 11.02
CA TRP A 139 7.46 -4.62 10.09
C TRP A 139 7.28 -5.45 8.82
N GLY A 140 8.34 -6.07 8.30
CA GLY A 140 8.26 -6.98 7.15
C GLY A 140 7.34 -8.16 7.42
N LEU A 141 7.48 -8.81 8.59
CA LEU A 141 6.60 -9.90 8.99
C LEU A 141 5.16 -9.43 9.20
N CYS A 142 4.97 -8.30 9.91
CA CYS A 142 3.64 -7.72 10.10
C CYS A 142 2.97 -7.37 8.77
N HIS A 143 3.72 -6.77 7.83
CA HIS A 143 3.22 -6.37 6.52
C HIS A 143 2.85 -7.58 5.67
N LEU A 144 3.64 -8.65 5.71
CA LEU A 144 3.31 -9.90 5.02
C LEU A 144 1.94 -10.43 5.47
N MET A 145 1.67 -10.42 6.78
CA MET A 145 0.39 -10.83 7.34
C MET A 145 -0.74 -9.87 6.97
N VAL A 146 -0.54 -8.55 7.05
CA VAL A 146 -1.60 -7.55 6.84
C VAL A 146 -1.85 -7.23 5.36
N SER A 147 -0.94 -7.59 4.45
CA SER A 147 -1.02 -7.30 3.00
C SER A 147 -2.34 -7.73 2.35
N SER A 148 -2.92 -8.85 2.81
CA SER A 148 -4.22 -9.30 2.29
C SER A 148 -5.37 -8.40 2.74
N LEU A 149 -5.26 -7.77 3.91
CA LEU A 149 -6.26 -6.84 4.42
C LEU A 149 -6.16 -5.46 3.79
N THR A 150 -4.98 -5.03 3.35
CA THR A 150 -4.81 -3.72 2.71
C THR A 150 -5.60 -3.60 1.40
N GLU A 151 -5.81 -4.72 0.70
CA GLU A 151 -6.62 -4.80 -0.52
C GLU A 151 -8.11 -5.03 -0.26
N PHE A 152 -8.54 -5.07 1.00
CA PHE A 152 -9.92 -5.38 1.36
C PHE A 152 -10.92 -4.38 0.78
N TYR A 153 -10.52 -3.14 0.47
CA TYR A 153 -11.39 -2.11 -0.12
C TYR A 153 -12.05 -2.56 -1.45
N GLN A 154 -11.47 -3.53 -2.15
CA GLN A 154 -12.03 -4.09 -3.39
C GLN A 154 -13.33 -4.87 -3.13
N VAL A 155 -13.47 -5.48 -1.95
CA VAL A 155 -14.65 -6.28 -1.57
C VAL A 155 -15.93 -5.44 -1.49
N PRO A 156 -16.01 -4.36 -0.69
CA PRO A 156 -17.20 -3.50 -0.68
C PRO A 156 -17.48 -2.85 -2.04
N ILE A 157 -16.45 -2.55 -2.84
CA ILE A 157 -16.65 -2.03 -4.21
C ILE A 157 -17.34 -3.05 -5.12
N GLY A 158 -16.91 -4.32 -5.08
CA GLY A 158 -17.42 -5.37 -5.96
C GLY A 158 -18.72 -6.03 -5.48
N PHE A 159 -18.92 -6.13 -4.17
CA PHE A 159 -19.97 -6.98 -3.58
C PHE A 159 -21.08 -6.24 -2.85
N MET A 160 -20.90 -4.98 -2.44
CA MET A 160 -22.04 -4.21 -1.93
C MET A 160 -22.91 -3.79 -3.12
N LYS A 161 -24.22 -4.02 -3.03
CA LYS A 161 -25.23 -3.56 -4.00
C LYS A 161 -26.12 -2.52 -3.32
N GLU A 162 -26.49 -1.47 -4.04
CA GLU A 162 -27.31 -0.38 -3.47
C GLU A 162 -28.74 -0.84 -3.15
N GLU A 163 -29.26 -1.78 -3.95
CA GLU A 163 -30.62 -2.30 -3.86
C GLU A 163 -30.77 -3.46 -2.85
N ASP A 164 -29.66 -3.97 -2.29
CA ASP A 164 -29.66 -5.13 -1.39
C ASP A 164 -28.96 -4.82 -0.06
N PRO A 165 -29.71 -4.47 1.00
CA PRO A 165 -29.18 -4.23 2.33
C PRO A 165 -28.46 -5.46 2.94
N MET A 166 -28.82 -6.68 2.52
CA MET A 166 -28.17 -7.90 3.02
C MET A 166 -26.73 -8.01 2.50
N SER A 167 -26.45 -7.45 1.31
CA SER A 167 -25.09 -7.39 0.75
C SER A 167 -24.15 -6.55 1.62
N GLU A 168 -24.60 -5.41 2.16
CA GLU A 168 -23.81 -4.59 3.11
C GLU A 168 -23.53 -5.36 4.40
N ALA A 169 -24.55 -6.05 4.94
CA ALA A 169 -24.38 -6.86 6.15
C ALA A 169 -23.41 -8.04 5.94
N ALA A 170 -23.46 -8.70 4.78
CA ALA A 170 -22.54 -9.79 4.43
C ALA A 170 -21.08 -9.30 4.35
N VAL A 171 -20.84 -8.16 3.68
CA VAL A 171 -19.50 -7.57 3.59
C VAL A 171 -18.97 -7.16 4.97
N LYS A 172 -19.81 -6.59 5.85
CA LYS A 172 -19.42 -6.27 7.23
C LYS A 172 -19.05 -7.52 8.03
N ARG A 173 -19.84 -8.59 7.93
CA ARG A 173 -19.54 -9.87 8.61
C ARG A 173 -18.22 -10.45 8.12
N PHE A 174 -17.96 -10.37 6.81
CA PHE A 174 -16.70 -10.83 6.23
C PHE A 174 -15.51 -9.96 6.69
N ALA A 175 -15.68 -8.63 6.77
CA ALA A 175 -14.68 -7.73 7.32
C ALA A 175 -14.32 -8.08 8.78
N ILE A 176 -15.34 -8.32 9.62
CA ILE A 176 -15.15 -8.71 11.03
C ILE A 176 -14.44 -10.07 11.11
N PHE A 177 -14.87 -11.05 10.33
CA PHE A 177 -14.24 -12.37 10.28
C PHE A 177 -12.75 -12.27 9.91
N LEU A 178 -12.40 -11.51 8.87
CA LEU A 178 -11.01 -11.29 8.49
C LEU A 178 -10.21 -10.55 9.56
N GLY A 179 -10.78 -9.50 10.16
CA GLY A 179 -10.14 -8.78 11.26
C GLY A 179 -9.81 -9.69 12.44
N VAL A 180 -10.77 -10.52 12.87
CA VAL A 180 -10.57 -11.50 13.94
C VAL A 180 -9.56 -12.58 13.55
N LEU A 181 -9.66 -13.13 12.34
CA LEU A 181 -8.75 -14.17 11.85
C LEU A 181 -7.30 -13.70 11.85
N PHE A 182 -7.02 -12.53 11.27
CA PHE A 182 -5.65 -12.00 11.21
C PHE A 182 -5.17 -11.49 12.56
N THR A 183 -6.02 -10.90 13.40
CA THR A 183 -5.61 -10.57 14.78
C THR A 183 -5.29 -11.82 15.59
N ALA A 184 -6.06 -12.90 15.45
CA ALA A 184 -5.73 -14.18 16.07
C ALA A 184 -4.37 -14.70 15.58
N LEU A 185 -4.09 -14.57 14.28
CA LEU A 185 -2.78 -14.93 13.72
C LEU A 185 -1.64 -14.10 14.32
N PHE A 186 -1.81 -12.79 14.48
CA PHE A 186 -0.84 -11.92 15.16
C PHE A 186 -0.64 -12.30 16.63
N ILE A 187 -1.72 -12.62 17.34
CA ILE A 187 -1.65 -13.05 18.74
C ILE A 187 -0.88 -14.36 18.84
N ILE A 188 -1.16 -15.33 17.96
CA ILE A 188 -0.43 -16.59 17.91
C ILE A 188 1.06 -16.33 17.65
N VAL A 189 1.41 -15.53 16.64
CA VAL A 189 2.81 -15.25 16.33
C VAL A 189 3.50 -14.50 17.47
N GLY A 190 2.91 -13.42 18.00
CA GLY A 190 3.55 -12.55 19.00
C GLY A 190 3.62 -13.13 20.42
N PHE A 191 2.64 -13.95 20.82
CA PHE A 191 2.55 -14.46 22.21
C PHE A 191 2.97 -15.93 22.36
N THR A 192 3.25 -16.64 21.26
CA THR A 192 3.76 -18.02 21.32
C THR A 192 5.23 -18.10 20.91
N GLN A 193 5.86 -19.24 21.18
CA GLN A 193 7.25 -19.50 20.75
C GLN A 193 7.41 -19.55 19.22
N ILE A 194 6.30 -19.63 18.46
CA ILE A 194 6.32 -19.66 17.00
C ILE A 194 6.92 -18.36 16.44
N GLY A 195 6.56 -17.19 16.95
CA GLY A 195 7.12 -15.93 16.46
C GLY A 195 8.62 -15.83 16.71
N MET A 196 9.08 -16.24 17.90
CA MET A 196 10.51 -16.29 18.19
C MET A 196 11.25 -17.26 17.27
N HIS A 197 10.70 -18.45 17.01
CA HIS A 197 11.30 -19.39 16.05
C HIS A 197 11.34 -18.82 14.63
N ILE A 198 10.31 -18.12 14.18
CA ILE A 198 10.31 -17.46 12.87
C ILE A 198 11.44 -16.42 12.83
N LEU A 199 11.57 -15.58 13.86
CA LEU A 199 12.58 -14.53 13.90
C LEU A 199 14.01 -15.10 13.97
N THR A 200 14.28 -16.08 14.83
CA THR A 200 15.64 -16.59 15.04
C THR A 200 16.06 -17.67 14.04
N VAL A 201 15.15 -18.55 13.61
CA VAL A 201 15.49 -19.68 12.72
C VAL A 201 15.23 -19.36 11.26
N LEU A 202 14.05 -18.82 10.94
CA LEU A 202 13.67 -18.57 9.53
C LEU A 202 14.30 -17.28 9.00
N ILE A 203 14.27 -16.21 9.79
CA ILE A 203 14.87 -14.92 9.40
C ILE A 203 16.35 -14.88 9.79
N GLY A 204 16.76 -15.57 10.86
CA GLY A 204 18.16 -15.68 11.25
C GLY A 204 18.71 -14.46 11.99
N VAL A 205 17.86 -13.69 12.68
CA VAL A 205 18.31 -12.51 13.43
C VAL A 205 18.87 -12.88 14.80
N GLU A 206 19.79 -12.06 15.31
CA GLU A 206 20.32 -12.19 16.66
C GLU A 206 19.20 -12.11 17.70
N GLU A 207 19.33 -12.84 18.81
CA GLU A 207 18.29 -12.94 19.85
C GLU A 207 17.84 -11.56 20.36
N ARG A 208 18.77 -10.62 20.56
CA ARG A 208 18.45 -9.26 21.01
C ARG A 208 17.47 -8.56 20.06
N ILE A 209 17.65 -8.72 18.75
CA ILE A 209 16.77 -8.18 17.71
C ILE A 209 15.43 -8.92 17.72
N ALA A 210 15.47 -10.25 17.84
CA ALA A 210 14.26 -11.09 17.88
C ALA A 210 13.33 -10.72 19.04
N TYR A 211 13.86 -10.49 20.25
CA TYR A 211 13.05 -10.12 21.41
C TYR A 211 12.29 -8.81 21.20
N ILE A 212 12.98 -7.76 20.73
CA ILE A 212 12.36 -6.46 20.49
C ILE A 212 11.38 -6.55 19.30
N ALA A 213 11.74 -7.27 18.23
CA ALA A 213 10.86 -7.50 17.10
C ALA A 213 9.58 -8.23 17.50
N ASN A 214 9.67 -9.21 18.42
CA ASN A 214 8.51 -9.92 18.94
C ASN A 214 7.60 -8.99 19.76
N ASP A 215 8.16 -8.11 20.58
CA ASP A 215 7.38 -7.10 21.31
C ASP A 215 6.67 -6.13 20.35
N MET A 216 7.30 -5.75 19.24
CA MET A 216 6.64 -4.99 18.20
C MET A 216 5.46 -5.74 17.58
N ILE A 217 5.59 -7.05 17.32
CA ILE A 217 4.50 -7.88 16.77
C ILE A 217 3.32 -7.95 17.73
N LYS A 218 3.57 -8.05 19.05
CA LYS A 218 2.51 -8.00 20.07
C LYS A 218 1.74 -6.69 20.01
N ILE A 219 2.43 -5.55 19.90
CA ILE A 219 1.80 -4.23 19.75
C ILE A 219 1.04 -4.14 18.41
N ALA A 220 1.62 -4.70 17.34
CA ALA A 220 1.04 -4.73 16.01
C ALA A 220 -0.23 -5.60 15.90
N ALA A 221 -0.56 -6.43 16.91
CA ALA A 221 -1.72 -7.31 16.88
C ALA A 221 -3.08 -6.59 16.73
N ILE A 222 -3.12 -5.29 17.02
CA ILE A 222 -4.30 -4.44 16.79
C ILE A 222 -4.43 -3.96 15.33
N LEU A 223 -3.33 -3.94 14.56
CA LEU A 223 -3.30 -3.42 13.19
C LEU A 223 -4.24 -4.14 12.22
N PRO A 224 -4.45 -5.47 12.27
CA PRO A 224 -5.38 -6.14 11.37
C PRO A 224 -6.82 -5.59 11.48
N VAL A 225 -7.32 -5.39 12.70
CA VAL A 225 -8.66 -4.82 12.94
C VAL A 225 -8.73 -3.38 12.44
N LEU A 226 -7.72 -2.55 12.76
CA LEU A 226 -7.69 -1.17 12.28
C LEU A 226 -7.67 -1.11 10.75
N THR A 227 -6.85 -1.94 10.12
CA THR A 227 -6.68 -1.99 8.67
C THR A 227 -7.98 -2.39 7.99
N VAL A 228 -8.64 -3.48 8.40
CA VAL A 228 -9.86 -3.94 7.74
C VAL A 228 -11.00 -2.91 7.86
N LEU A 229 -11.09 -2.21 9.00
CA LEU A 229 -12.08 -1.14 9.20
C LEU A 229 -11.81 0.08 8.32
N ILE A 230 -10.55 0.53 8.24
CA ILE A 230 -10.15 1.62 7.34
C ILE A 230 -10.45 1.25 5.89
N GLN A 231 -10.11 0.02 5.48
CA GLN A 231 -10.29 -0.42 4.10
C GLN A 231 -11.76 -0.65 3.75
N TYR A 232 -12.57 -1.12 4.70
CA TYR A 232 -14.02 -1.16 4.55
C TYR A 232 -14.59 0.24 4.28
N GLN A 233 -14.26 1.23 5.11
CA GLN A 233 -14.72 2.61 4.92
C GLN A 233 -14.20 3.21 3.61
N THR A 234 -12.95 2.91 3.26
CA THR A 234 -12.32 3.34 2.02
C THR A 234 -13.09 2.82 0.81
N GLY A 235 -13.41 1.53 0.79
CA GLY A 235 -14.14 0.93 -0.32
C GLY A 235 -15.59 1.41 -0.42
N VAL A 236 -16.26 1.67 0.71
CA VAL A 236 -17.59 2.32 0.72
C VAL A 236 -17.53 3.71 0.08
N MET A 237 -16.56 4.54 0.48
CA MET A 237 -16.41 5.90 -0.08
C MET A 237 -15.99 5.92 -1.55
N MET A 238 -15.16 4.96 -1.97
CA MET A 238 -14.78 4.78 -3.37
C MET A 238 -15.98 4.39 -4.22
N LYS A 239 -16.87 3.54 -3.70
CA LYS A 239 -18.11 3.18 -4.39
C LYS A 239 -19.01 4.40 -4.61
N THR A 240 -19.12 5.28 -3.61
CA THR A 240 -19.90 6.53 -3.72
C THR A 240 -19.16 7.65 -4.47
N GLN A 241 -17.98 7.40 -5.05
CA GLN A 241 -17.15 8.38 -5.80
C GLN A 241 -16.70 9.59 -4.97
N ILE A 242 -16.63 9.47 -3.64
CA ILE A 242 -16.24 10.57 -2.73
C ILE A 242 -14.79 10.37 -2.29
N THR A 243 -13.86 11.01 -3.01
CA THR A 243 -12.42 10.79 -2.83
C THR A 243 -11.74 11.82 -1.91
N LYS A 244 -12.33 13.01 -1.71
CA LYS A 244 -11.73 14.09 -0.89
C LYS A 244 -11.49 13.67 0.57
N PRO A 245 -12.42 12.97 1.27
CA PRO A 245 -12.18 12.53 2.64
C PRO A 245 -11.08 11.48 2.74
N LEU A 246 -10.92 10.62 1.73
CA LEU A 246 -9.87 9.59 1.72
C LEU A 246 -8.47 10.23 1.71
N SER A 247 -8.25 11.21 0.83
CA SER A 247 -6.98 11.95 0.77
C SER A 247 -6.67 12.67 2.09
N LYS A 248 -7.69 13.28 2.73
CA LYS A 248 -7.52 13.95 4.02
C LYS A 248 -7.23 12.96 5.15
N GLY A 249 -7.88 11.78 5.16
CA GLY A 249 -7.61 10.73 6.14
C GLY A 249 -6.15 10.25 6.08
N LYS A 250 -5.61 10.06 4.88
CA LYS A 250 -4.19 9.74 4.69
C LYS A 250 -3.25 10.86 5.14
N ALA A 251 -3.63 12.12 4.95
CA ALA A 251 -2.86 13.25 5.49
C ALA A 251 -2.88 13.27 7.02
N VAL A 252 -4.03 13.00 7.66
CA VAL A 252 -4.13 12.87 9.12
C VAL A 252 -3.25 11.72 9.64
N ASN A 253 -3.25 10.58 8.96
CA ASN A 253 -2.35 9.45 9.27
C ASN A 253 -0.88 9.92 9.33
N LEU A 254 -0.41 10.54 8.25
CA LEU A 254 0.97 11.01 8.14
C LEU A 254 1.33 12.07 9.21
N ILE A 255 0.43 13.02 9.48
CA ILE A 255 0.64 14.05 10.49
C ILE A 255 0.79 13.43 11.87
N ILE A 256 -0.12 12.53 12.26
CA ILE A 256 -0.09 11.87 13.57
C ILE A 256 1.14 10.97 13.70
N LEU A 257 1.49 10.22 12.65
CA LEU A 257 2.71 9.42 12.62
C LEU A 257 3.94 10.30 12.92
N THR A 258 4.07 11.42 12.21
CA THR A 258 5.19 12.35 12.34
C THR A 258 5.24 12.98 13.73
N LEU A 259 4.09 13.41 14.26
CA LEU A 259 4.01 14.02 15.59
C LEU A 259 4.39 13.04 16.70
N VAL A 260 3.90 11.80 16.66
CA VAL A 260 4.23 10.80 17.67
C VAL A 260 5.72 10.43 17.63
N LEU A 261 6.31 10.29 16.44
CA LEU A 261 7.75 10.05 16.28
C LEU A 261 8.58 11.23 16.77
N LEU A 262 8.19 12.46 16.45
CA LEU A 262 8.87 13.66 16.92
C LEU A 262 8.81 13.78 18.45
N ILE A 263 7.66 13.54 19.05
CA ILE A 263 7.51 13.53 20.52
C ILE A 263 8.39 12.43 21.13
N SER A 264 8.44 11.24 20.52
CA SER A 264 9.28 10.13 20.99
C SER A 264 10.78 10.48 20.97
N LEU A 265 11.23 11.19 19.93
CA LEU A 265 12.60 11.72 19.83
C LEU A 265 12.88 12.76 20.92
N LEU A 266 11.96 13.72 21.13
CA LEU A 266 12.11 14.77 22.14
C LEU A 266 12.15 14.21 23.57
N LEU A 267 11.38 13.16 23.83
CA LEU A 267 11.36 12.44 25.10
C LEU A 267 12.54 11.46 25.26
N LYS A 268 13.38 11.31 24.23
CA LYS A 268 14.52 10.37 24.21
C LYS A 268 14.12 8.96 24.61
N VAL A 269 13.02 8.46 24.04
CA VAL A 269 12.55 7.09 24.28
C VAL A 269 13.68 6.11 23.96
N GLU A 270 14.00 5.23 24.91
CA GLU A 270 15.15 4.30 24.80
C GLU A 270 15.04 3.37 23.58
N ASN A 271 13.82 2.89 23.30
CA ASN A 271 13.57 1.97 22.20
C ASN A 271 12.70 2.61 21.11
N MET A 272 13.36 3.28 20.17
CA MET A 272 12.67 3.93 19.05
C MET A 272 12.02 2.94 18.08
N ALA A 273 12.45 1.68 18.00
CA ALA A 273 11.77 0.68 17.17
C ALA A 273 10.34 0.42 17.68
N ILE A 274 10.18 0.33 19.01
CA ILE A 274 8.86 0.26 19.66
C ILE A 274 8.08 1.56 19.44
N ALA A 275 8.73 2.72 19.58
CA ALA A 275 8.08 4.00 19.29
C ALA A 275 7.56 4.08 17.84
N GLY A 276 8.27 3.49 16.88
CA GLY A 276 7.86 3.40 15.48
C GLY A 276 6.57 2.61 15.27
N ILE A 277 6.43 1.43 15.89
CA ILE A 277 5.19 0.65 15.77
C ILE A 277 4.03 1.31 16.51
N VAL A 278 4.29 1.91 17.67
CA VAL A 278 3.29 2.68 18.43
C VAL A 278 2.79 3.88 17.61
N ALA A 279 3.70 4.64 17.00
CA ALA A 279 3.35 5.74 16.11
C ALA A 279 2.49 5.28 14.94
N THR A 280 2.79 4.10 14.39
CA THR A 280 1.99 3.50 13.31
C THR A 280 0.60 3.08 13.78
N VAL A 281 0.47 2.47 14.96
CA VAL A 281 -0.85 2.13 15.53
C VAL A 281 -1.68 3.41 15.77
N CYS A 282 -1.07 4.43 16.37
CA CYS A 282 -1.71 5.72 16.63
C CYS A 282 -2.17 6.41 15.34
N SER A 283 -1.34 6.38 14.29
CA SER A 283 -1.69 7.00 13.00
C SER A 283 -2.87 6.29 12.32
N TYR A 284 -2.89 4.96 12.34
CA TYR A 284 -3.99 4.17 11.81
C TYR A 284 -5.28 4.41 12.60
N LEU A 285 -5.19 4.48 13.93
CA LEU A 285 -6.35 4.79 14.77
C LEU A 285 -6.91 6.19 14.46
N ALA A 286 -6.04 7.20 14.34
CA ALA A 286 -6.47 8.56 14.00
C ALA A 286 -7.11 8.64 12.60
N GLU A 287 -6.55 7.92 11.62
CA GLU A 287 -7.14 7.81 10.28
C GLU A 287 -8.53 7.17 10.33
N LEU A 288 -8.67 6.06 11.06
CA LEU A 288 -9.95 5.37 11.22
C LEU A 288 -11.01 6.28 11.84
N VAL A 289 -10.65 7.00 12.91
CA VAL A 289 -11.55 7.95 13.58
C VAL A 289 -11.98 9.06 12.62
N TYR A 290 -11.03 9.65 11.88
CA TYR A 290 -11.32 10.69 10.91
C TYR A 290 -12.26 10.20 9.79
N LEU A 291 -11.98 9.02 9.22
CA LEU A 291 -12.80 8.43 8.16
C LEU A 291 -14.18 8.04 8.67
N TYR A 292 -14.29 7.56 9.90
CA TYR A 292 -15.58 7.22 10.52
C TYR A 292 -16.49 8.45 10.64
N PHE A 293 -15.97 9.57 11.15
CA PHE A 293 -16.74 10.83 11.23
C PHE A 293 -17.09 11.37 9.85
N SER A 294 -16.14 11.34 8.91
CA SER A 294 -16.36 11.81 7.55
C SER A 294 -17.43 10.99 6.82
N CYS A 295 -17.42 9.68 6.98
CA CYS A 295 -18.41 8.77 6.38
C CYS A 295 -19.81 9.04 6.92
N ARG A 296 -19.94 9.29 8.22
CA ARG A 296 -21.23 9.60 8.86
C ARG A 296 -21.84 10.91 8.34
N ILE A 297 -21.02 11.94 8.14
CA ILE A 297 -21.47 13.23 7.59
C ILE A 297 -21.96 13.04 6.16
N VAL A 298 -21.22 12.28 5.34
CA VAL A 298 -21.57 12.01 3.94
C VAL A 298 -22.87 11.22 3.80
N ARG A 299 -23.13 10.23 4.67
CA ARG A 299 -24.35 9.40 4.62
C ARG A 299 -25.61 10.12 5.18
N SER A 300 -25.43 11.28 5.81
CA SER A 300 -26.51 12.08 6.40
C SER A 300 -27.04 13.19 5.47
N ASN A 301 -26.34 13.48 4.37
CA ASN A 301 -26.74 14.41 3.32
C ASN A 301 -27.27 13.65 2.11
#